data_AF-A0A438NCD0-F1
#
_entry.id   AF-A0A438NCD0-F1
#
_cell.length_a   1.000
_cell.length_b   1.000
_cell.length_c   1.000
_cell.angle_alpha   90.00
_cell.angle_beta   90.00
_cell.angle_gamma   90.00
#
_symmetry.space_group_name_H-M   'P 1'
#
loop_
_entity.id
_entity.type
_entity.pdbx_description
1 polymer ?
#
loop_
_entity_poly.entity_id
_entity_poly.type
_entity_poly.pdbx_seq_one_letter_code
_entity_poly.pdbx_strand_id
1 'polypeptide(L)'
;MPPIAVDNEVGNTGFKAKSVESPQDTQTGQSFRREARAGRFTGQTAGAAPSYVQANLIVLPSEYASDFRLLCQRNPVPCPLLAESKGPGIFHQLKSWTTNLSGEQIANDIDLRNDFPKYMVYEDGKLTKSHCADVEREWTDRHVGFLVGCSFSFEGALAEAGLSPVHVVRKRNVSMYRTNIPLCPAGVFQNSTYIVSMRPYKRKDIDAVRSISRPYVSTHGEPIDWGWDAVARLGIEDLGIPAYGDAPVNMDGSPFVRGSNVEGDDEVVPVFWGCGVTPQEAIQRAGLAGTIMAHAPGHMTVLDIRDWDIIPDVARAGVDS
;
A
#
# COMPACT_ATOMS: atom_id res chain seq x y z
N MET A 1 -20.06 -4.53 -21.25
CA MET A 1 -18.94 -4.05 -20.40
C MET A 1 -17.71 -4.05 -21.28
N PRO A 2 -17.05 -2.91 -21.55
CA PRO A 2 -15.84 -2.95 -22.36
C PRO A 2 -14.69 -3.51 -21.51
N PRO A 3 -13.83 -4.37 -22.08
CA PRO A 3 -12.78 -5.10 -21.35
C PRO A 3 -11.62 -4.20 -20.95
N ILE A 4 -10.99 -4.52 -19.83
CA ILE A 4 -9.68 -4.01 -19.42
C ILE A 4 -8.68 -4.46 -20.51
N ALA A 5 -8.00 -3.50 -21.13
CA ALA A 5 -7.01 -3.77 -22.16
C ALA A 5 -5.88 -4.63 -21.55
N VAL A 6 -5.76 -5.84 -22.08
CA VAL A 6 -4.65 -6.76 -21.85
C VAL A 6 -3.61 -6.40 -22.91
N ASP A 7 -2.45 -5.89 -22.49
CA ASP A 7 -1.34 -5.61 -23.39
C ASP A 7 -0.83 -6.92 -24.00
N ASN A 8 -1.13 -7.13 -25.29
CA ASN A 8 -0.49 -8.17 -26.09
C ASN A 8 0.76 -7.61 -26.77
N GLU A 9 1.86 -8.33 -26.62
CA GLU A 9 3.18 -8.08 -27.18
C GLU A 9 3.19 -7.86 -28.70
N VAL A 10 4.05 -6.94 -29.17
CA VAL A 10 4.75 -7.06 -30.45
C VAL A 10 6.16 -6.46 -30.34
N GLY A 11 7.18 -7.24 -30.70
CA GLY A 11 8.35 -6.71 -31.41
C GLY A 11 9.68 -6.71 -30.67
N ASN A 12 10.35 -7.87 -30.71
CA ASN A 12 11.76 -8.04 -30.41
C ASN A 12 12.65 -7.20 -31.36
N THR A 13 13.23 -6.11 -30.88
CA THR A 13 14.45 -5.53 -31.45
C THR A 13 15.42 -5.21 -30.33
N GLY A 14 16.56 -5.90 -30.34
CA GLY A 14 17.57 -5.88 -29.30
C GLY A 14 18.08 -4.47 -28.97
N PHE A 15 17.85 -4.06 -27.72
CA PHE A 15 18.61 -3.01 -27.07
C PHE A 15 19.62 -3.64 -26.13
N LYS A 16 20.91 -3.43 -26.43
CA LYS A 16 22.00 -3.72 -25.50
C LYS A 16 21.72 -2.98 -24.19
N ALA A 17 21.56 -3.72 -23.10
CA ALA A 17 21.45 -3.17 -21.76
C ALA A 17 22.70 -2.33 -21.47
N LYS A 18 22.52 -1.00 -21.39
CA LYS A 18 23.48 -0.16 -20.68
C LYS A 18 23.30 -0.45 -19.19
N SER A 19 24.40 -0.83 -18.55
CA SER A 19 24.55 -0.94 -17.11
C SER A 19 24.02 0.34 -16.43
N VAL A 20 22.95 0.21 -15.64
CA VAL A 20 22.43 1.28 -14.80
C VAL A 20 23.32 1.38 -13.57
N GLU A 21 23.85 2.58 -13.33
CA GLU A 21 24.77 2.95 -12.25
C GLU A 21 24.13 2.75 -10.85
N SER A 22 24.96 2.36 -9.87
CA SER A 22 24.64 2.34 -8.43
C SER A 22 25.15 3.60 -7.72
N PRO A 23 24.70 3.94 -6.51
CA PRO A 23 23.35 3.94 -5.95
C PRO A 23 22.82 5.38 -5.82
N GLN A 24 21.56 5.62 -6.22
CA GLN A 24 20.85 6.87 -5.90
C GLN A 24 20.67 6.96 -4.39
N ASP A 25 20.98 8.11 -3.78
CA ASP A 25 20.92 8.34 -2.32
C ASP A 25 19.48 8.32 -1.81
N THR A 26 18.93 7.11 -1.67
CA THR A 26 17.57 6.81 -1.23
C THR A 26 17.60 6.17 0.16
N GLN A 27 18.59 6.53 0.98
CA GLN A 27 18.84 5.93 2.30
C GLN A 27 17.91 6.48 3.39
N THR A 28 17.26 7.61 3.15
CA THR A 28 16.34 8.27 4.10
C THR A 28 15.05 8.69 3.39
N GLY A 29 13.99 8.95 4.15
CA GLY A 29 12.75 9.53 3.62
C GLY A 29 12.99 10.81 2.83
N GLN A 30 13.68 11.78 3.42
CA GLN A 30 13.98 13.05 2.76
C GLN A 30 14.78 12.87 1.47
N SER A 31 15.85 12.07 1.49
CA SER A 31 16.70 11.89 0.31
C SER A 31 15.93 11.17 -0.82
N PHE A 32 15.12 10.17 -0.47
CA PHE A 32 14.20 9.53 -1.41
C PHE A 32 13.22 10.53 -2.05
N ARG A 33 12.52 11.34 -1.24
CA ARG A 33 11.55 12.33 -1.75
C ARG A 33 12.21 13.33 -2.70
N ARG A 34 13.44 13.74 -2.44
CA ARG A 34 14.21 14.62 -3.33
C ARG A 34 14.56 13.97 -4.67
N GLU A 35 14.92 12.68 -4.66
CA GLU A 35 15.18 11.93 -5.90
C GLU A 35 13.90 11.73 -6.72
N ALA A 36 12.77 11.45 -6.07
CA ALA A 36 11.46 11.37 -6.71
C ALA A 36 11.04 12.72 -7.32
N ARG A 37 11.10 13.79 -6.53
CA ARG A 37 10.79 15.17 -6.96
C ARG A 37 11.64 15.63 -8.14
N ALA A 38 12.90 15.23 -8.18
CA ALA A 38 13.80 15.57 -9.29
C ALA A 38 13.63 14.67 -10.53
N GLY A 39 12.70 13.71 -10.49
CA GLY A 39 12.47 12.74 -11.57
C GLY A 39 13.61 11.74 -11.77
N ARG A 40 14.53 11.62 -10.79
CA ARG A 40 15.67 10.70 -10.85
C ARG A 40 15.29 9.30 -10.38
N PHE A 41 14.40 9.20 -9.40
CA PHE A 41 13.80 7.93 -8.99
C PHE A 41 12.38 7.80 -9.55
N THR A 42 12.16 6.86 -10.47
CA THR A 42 10.86 6.65 -11.15
C THR A 42 10.33 5.22 -11.05
N GLY A 43 11.06 4.33 -10.37
CA GLY A 43 10.71 2.92 -10.21
C GLY A 43 9.80 2.66 -9.02
N GLN A 44 9.59 1.37 -8.72
CA GLN A 44 8.84 0.94 -7.56
C GLN A 44 9.62 1.23 -6.25
N THR A 45 8.90 1.54 -5.18
CA THR A 45 9.48 1.93 -3.89
C THR A 45 9.76 0.78 -2.94
N ALA A 46 9.40 -0.45 -3.31
CA ALA A 46 9.68 -1.63 -2.49
C ALA A 46 11.19 -1.73 -2.18
N GLY A 47 11.54 -1.76 -0.89
CA GLY A 47 12.93 -1.84 -0.43
C GLY A 47 13.71 -0.52 -0.45
N ALA A 48 13.13 0.60 -0.91
CA ALA A 48 13.73 1.92 -0.77
C ALA A 48 13.72 2.37 0.70
N ALA A 49 14.80 3.02 1.14
CA ALA A 49 14.99 3.51 2.51
C ALA A 49 14.53 2.51 3.60
N PRO A 50 15.23 1.37 3.77
CA PRO A 50 14.87 0.36 4.77
C PRO A 50 14.62 0.98 6.16
N SER A 51 13.65 0.46 6.90
CA SER A 51 13.14 0.96 8.19
C SER A 51 12.35 2.27 8.19
N TYR A 52 12.31 3.00 7.08
CA TYR A 52 11.46 4.19 6.95
C TYR A 52 10.06 3.80 6.47
N VAL A 53 9.05 4.46 7.05
CA VAL A 53 7.65 4.18 6.74
C VAL A 53 7.33 4.67 5.33
N GLN A 54 6.69 3.81 4.54
CA GLN A 54 6.13 4.19 3.24
C GLN A 54 4.65 4.51 3.37
N ALA A 55 4.18 5.53 2.63
CA ALA A 55 2.80 5.96 2.66
C ALA A 55 2.17 6.04 1.27
N ASN A 56 0.91 5.60 1.20
CA ASN A 56 0.03 5.78 0.06
C ASN A 56 -0.51 7.21 0.04
N LEU A 57 -0.70 7.78 -1.16
CA LEU A 57 -1.38 9.06 -1.36
C LEU A 57 -2.81 8.89 -1.86
N ILE A 58 -3.70 9.68 -1.28
CA ILE A 58 -5.03 10.00 -1.80
C ILE A 58 -5.26 11.50 -1.69
N VAL A 59 -5.70 12.14 -2.76
CA VAL A 59 -6.03 13.56 -2.79
C VAL A 59 -7.48 13.72 -3.26
N LEU A 60 -8.29 14.39 -2.45
CA LEU A 60 -9.72 14.55 -2.69
C LEU A 60 -10.11 16.04 -2.69
N PRO A 61 -11.20 16.41 -3.37
CA PRO A 61 -11.89 17.66 -3.11
C PRO A 61 -12.27 17.78 -1.63
N SER A 62 -12.07 18.97 -1.06
CA SER A 62 -12.20 19.28 0.36
C SER A 62 -13.59 19.01 0.93
N GLU A 63 -14.63 19.02 0.08
CA GLU A 63 -15.99 18.65 0.46
C GLU A 63 -16.13 17.19 0.92
N TYR A 64 -15.25 16.30 0.46
CA TYR A 64 -15.23 14.89 0.88
C TYR A 64 -14.23 14.61 2.02
N ALA A 65 -13.46 15.62 2.45
CA ALA A 65 -12.37 15.42 3.40
C ALA A 65 -12.86 15.01 4.79
N SER A 66 -13.99 15.55 5.27
CA SER A 66 -14.60 15.14 6.54
C SER A 66 -15.01 13.67 6.53
N ASP A 67 -15.63 13.26 5.43
CA ASP A 67 -16.17 11.91 5.27
C ASP A 67 -15.02 10.90 5.16
N PHE A 68 -13.93 11.27 4.48
CA PHE A 68 -12.76 10.42 4.37
C PHE A 68 -12.03 10.24 5.70
N ARG A 69 -11.87 11.31 6.49
CA ARG A 69 -11.34 11.20 7.87
C ARG A 69 -12.18 10.25 8.71
N LEU A 70 -13.51 10.38 8.63
CA LEU A 70 -14.43 9.52 9.37
C LEU A 70 -14.36 8.07 8.87
N LEU A 71 -14.19 7.86 7.56
CA LEU A 71 -13.98 6.53 6.98
C LEU A 71 -12.71 5.88 7.55
N CYS A 72 -11.59 6.60 7.56
CA CYS A 72 -10.33 6.14 8.14
C CYS A 72 -10.49 5.82 9.64
N GLN A 73 -11.13 6.71 10.41
CA GLN A 73 -11.35 6.52 11.84
C GLN A 73 -12.20 5.27 12.14
N ARG A 74 -13.22 5.00 11.32
CA ARG A 74 -14.12 3.85 11.49
C ARG A 74 -13.53 2.55 10.95
N ASN A 75 -12.49 2.63 10.13
CA ASN A 75 -11.83 1.48 9.49
C ASN A 75 -10.30 1.59 9.61
N PRO A 76 -9.73 1.63 10.83
CA PRO A 76 -8.31 1.94 11.04
C PRO A 76 -7.36 0.86 10.51
N VAL A 77 -7.79 -0.40 10.46
CA VAL A 77 -6.97 -1.52 9.94
C VAL A 77 -6.72 -1.39 8.44
N PRO A 78 -7.73 -1.22 7.56
CA PRO A 78 -7.51 -1.08 6.13
C PRO A 78 -7.20 0.36 5.70
N CYS A 79 -7.50 1.37 6.53
CA CYS A 79 -7.33 2.78 6.22
C CYS A 79 -6.53 3.53 7.31
N PRO A 80 -5.29 3.09 7.65
CA PRO A 80 -4.50 3.71 8.70
C PRO A 80 -4.03 5.12 8.28
N LEU A 81 -4.71 6.15 8.74
CA LEU A 81 -4.37 7.53 8.40
C LEU A 81 -3.16 8.00 9.22
N LEU A 82 -2.04 8.30 8.54
CA LEU A 82 -0.81 8.78 9.18
C LEU A 82 -0.76 10.30 9.27
N ALA A 83 -1.11 10.97 8.18
CA ALA A 83 -1.10 12.42 8.08
C ALA A 83 -2.02 12.91 6.97
N GLU A 84 -2.34 14.19 6.98
CA GLU A 84 -3.05 14.88 5.91
C GLU A 84 -2.45 16.25 5.64
N SER A 85 -2.77 16.87 4.51
CA SER A 85 -2.55 18.29 4.27
C SER A 85 -3.10 19.13 5.44
N LYS A 86 -2.34 20.12 5.89
CA LYS A 86 -2.74 20.99 7.02
C LYS A 86 -4.06 21.74 6.76
N GLY A 87 -4.42 21.94 5.50
CA GLY A 87 -5.69 22.50 5.05
C GLY A 87 -5.86 22.34 3.53
N PRO A 88 -7.03 22.74 2.98
CA PRO A 88 -7.26 22.74 1.54
C PRO A 88 -6.21 23.56 0.78
N GLY A 89 -5.75 23.03 -0.35
CA GLY A 89 -4.71 23.64 -1.18
C GLY A 89 -3.28 23.48 -0.67
N ILE A 90 -3.09 23.13 0.61
CA ILE A 90 -1.78 23.04 1.21
C ILE A 90 -1.13 21.69 0.88
N PHE A 91 -0.16 21.69 -0.03
CA PHE A 91 0.58 20.50 -0.45
C PHE A 91 1.90 20.28 0.30
N HIS A 92 2.38 21.30 1.03
CA HIS A 92 3.74 21.32 1.61
C HIS A 92 3.80 21.38 3.14
N GLN A 93 2.65 21.22 3.82
CA GLN A 93 2.58 21.11 5.28
C GLN A 93 1.58 20.04 5.65
N LEU A 94 1.96 19.22 6.63
CA LEU A 94 1.13 18.14 7.12
C LEU A 94 0.56 18.45 8.50
N LYS A 95 -0.62 17.89 8.75
CA LYS A 95 -1.16 17.62 10.07
C LYS A 95 -1.00 16.11 10.32
N SER A 96 -0.32 15.78 11.40
CA SER A 96 -0.13 14.39 11.82
C SER A 96 -1.39 13.84 12.50
N TRP A 97 -1.66 12.56 12.26
CA TRP A 97 -2.61 11.73 13.00
C TRP A 97 -1.90 10.65 13.83
N THR A 98 -0.58 10.57 13.73
CA THR A 98 0.25 9.69 14.55
C THR A 98 0.52 10.34 15.91
N THR A 99 0.33 9.57 16.98
CA THR A 99 0.53 10.01 18.36
C THR A 99 1.97 10.51 18.57
N ASN A 100 2.13 11.64 19.26
CA ASN A 100 3.43 12.25 19.63
C ASN A 100 4.34 12.68 18.46
N LEU A 101 3.85 12.72 17.22
CA LEU A 101 4.61 13.19 16.07
C LEU A 101 3.93 14.41 15.43
N SER A 102 4.69 15.46 15.15
CA SER A 102 4.24 16.61 14.37
C SER A 102 4.26 16.29 12.87
N GLY A 103 3.54 17.06 12.05
CA GLY A 103 3.57 16.88 10.60
C GLY A 103 4.96 17.07 9.98
N GLU A 104 5.79 17.93 10.58
CA GLU A 104 7.19 18.13 10.15
C GLU A 104 8.06 16.92 10.49
N GLN A 105 7.79 16.24 11.61
CA GLN A 105 8.46 14.98 11.94
C GLN A 105 8.00 13.83 11.04
N ILE A 106 6.74 13.84 10.58
CA ILE A 106 6.23 12.86 9.60
C ILE A 106 7.02 12.98 8.28
N ALA A 107 7.08 14.18 7.72
CA ALA A 107 7.84 14.44 6.50
C ALA A 107 8.16 15.93 6.39
N ASN A 108 9.42 16.29 6.65
CA ASN A 108 9.92 17.64 6.46
C ASN A 108 10.18 17.90 4.98
N ASP A 109 10.04 19.16 4.53
CA ASP A 109 10.26 19.53 3.12
C ASP A 109 9.44 18.63 2.17
N ILE A 110 8.18 18.32 2.51
CA ILE A 110 7.31 17.52 1.63
C ILE A 110 6.64 18.40 0.58
N ASP A 111 6.45 17.86 -0.62
CA ASP A 111 5.54 18.36 -1.64
C ASP A 111 4.70 17.18 -2.16
N LEU A 112 3.44 17.11 -1.73
CA LEU A 112 2.51 16.03 -2.09
C LEU A 112 2.22 15.93 -3.60
N ARG A 113 2.64 16.91 -4.41
CA ARG A 113 2.42 16.94 -5.86
C ARG A 113 3.58 16.32 -6.64
N ASN A 114 4.77 16.21 -6.03
CA ASN A 114 6.01 15.80 -6.69
C ASN A 114 6.83 14.71 -5.95
N ASP A 115 6.55 14.43 -4.68
CA ASP A 115 7.39 13.54 -3.85
C ASP A 115 7.05 12.04 -3.95
N PHE A 116 6.34 11.65 -5.01
CA PHE A 116 6.03 10.27 -5.35
C PHE A 116 6.59 9.99 -6.74
N PRO A 117 7.14 8.78 -7.00
CA PRO A 117 7.74 8.49 -8.31
C PRO A 117 6.74 8.54 -9.46
N LYS A 118 5.47 8.17 -9.20
CA LYS A 118 4.38 8.11 -10.17
C LYS A 118 3.02 8.37 -9.53
N TYR A 119 2.14 9.04 -10.27
CA TYR A 119 0.77 9.36 -9.86
C TYR A 119 -0.27 8.83 -10.85
N MET A 120 -1.52 8.86 -10.40
CA MET A 120 -2.73 8.62 -11.19
C MET A 120 -3.72 9.76 -10.95
N VAL A 121 -4.45 10.14 -11.99
CA VAL A 121 -5.47 11.20 -11.94
C VAL A 121 -6.79 10.62 -12.42
N TYR A 122 -7.84 10.91 -11.66
CA TYR A 122 -9.20 10.50 -11.93
C TYR A 122 -10.09 11.74 -12.02
N GLU A 123 -10.98 11.78 -13.00
CA GLU A 123 -12.01 12.81 -13.13
C GLU A 123 -13.38 12.14 -13.06
N ASP A 124 -14.23 12.57 -12.13
CA ASP A 124 -15.56 11.99 -11.91
C ASP A 124 -15.52 10.45 -11.81
N GLY A 125 -14.55 9.94 -11.04
CA GLY A 125 -14.33 8.51 -10.83
C GLY A 125 -13.71 7.74 -12.01
N LYS A 126 -13.34 8.40 -13.11
CA LYS A 126 -12.72 7.76 -14.28
C LYS A 126 -11.25 8.12 -14.38
N LEU A 127 -10.39 7.12 -14.58
CA LEU A 127 -8.95 7.33 -14.79
C LEU A 127 -8.70 8.14 -16.07
N THR A 128 -8.08 9.31 -15.94
CA THR A 128 -7.74 10.21 -17.07
C THR A 128 -6.25 10.30 -17.31
N LYS A 129 -5.41 10.12 -16.28
CA LYS A 129 -3.95 10.03 -16.40
C LYS A 129 -3.41 8.90 -15.55
N SER A 130 -2.43 8.16 -16.09
CA SER A 130 -1.79 7.03 -15.43
C SER A 130 -0.27 7.20 -15.48
N HIS A 131 0.40 6.87 -14.38
CA HIS A 131 1.86 6.92 -14.23
C HIS A 131 2.49 8.28 -14.65
N CYS A 132 1.83 9.40 -14.32
CA CYS A 132 2.42 10.73 -14.51
C CYS A 132 3.49 11.03 -13.45
N ALA A 133 4.42 11.93 -13.76
CA ALA A 133 5.55 12.26 -12.87
C ALA A 133 5.17 13.18 -11.71
N ASP A 134 4.12 13.97 -11.88
CA ASP A 134 3.60 14.93 -10.92
C ASP A 134 2.07 15.10 -11.09
N VAL A 135 1.47 15.86 -10.18
CA VAL A 135 0.07 16.29 -10.23
C VAL A 135 -0.10 17.80 -9.96
N GLU A 136 0.90 18.61 -10.30
CA GLU A 136 0.88 20.04 -9.97
C GLU A 136 -0.27 20.79 -10.66
N ARG A 137 -0.63 20.38 -11.87
CA ARG A 137 -1.65 21.04 -12.69
C ARG A 137 -3.06 20.71 -12.24
N GLU A 138 -3.23 19.55 -11.62
CA GLU A 138 -4.49 19.02 -11.11
C GLU A 138 -4.76 19.50 -9.68
N TRP A 139 -3.70 19.79 -8.92
CA TRP A 139 -3.83 20.26 -7.56
C TRP A 139 -4.35 21.70 -7.50
N THR A 140 -5.43 21.92 -6.74
CA THR A 140 -6.07 23.23 -6.56
C THR A 140 -6.22 23.59 -5.09
N ASP A 141 -6.66 24.82 -4.81
CA ASP A 141 -6.99 25.31 -3.46
C ASP A 141 -8.11 24.54 -2.76
N ARG A 142 -8.88 23.74 -3.51
CA ARG A 142 -9.94 22.89 -2.98
C ARG A 142 -9.47 21.49 -2.59
N HIS A 143 -8.22 21.10 -2.84
CA HIS A 143 -7.77 19.73 -2.61
C HIS A 143 -7.18 19.50 -1.22
N VAL A 144 -7.39 18.30 -0.67
CA VAL A 144 -6.76 17.83 0.57
C VAL A 144 -6.07 16.51 0.29
N GLY A 145 -4.77 16.41 0.59
CA GLY A 145 -4.01 15.18 0.49
C GLY A 145 -4.01 14.39 1.79
N PHE A 146 -4.04 13.07 1.69
CA PHE A 146 -4.04 12.12 2.80
C PHE A 146 -2.93 11.10 2.58
N LEU A 147 -2.11 10.91 3.61
CA LEU A 147 -1.07 9.90 3.68
C LEU A 147 -1.59 8.72 4.50
N VAL A 148 -1.79 7.58 3.83
CA VAL A 148 -2.31 6.35 4.44
C VAL A 148 -1.19 5.33 4.54
N GLY A 149 -1.04 4.71 5.72
CA GLY A 149 0.00 3.72 6.00
C GLY A 149 -0.05 2.53 5.04
N CYS A 150 1.10 1.88 4.88
CA CYS A 150 1.30 0.78 3.95
C CYS A 150 1.93 -0.43 4.63
N SER A 151 1.72 -1.64 4.08
CA SER A 151 2.16 -2.91 4.69
C SER A 151 3.66 -3.18 4.67
N PHE A 152 4.47 -2.39 3.93
CA PHE A 152 5.89 -2.68 3.74
C PHE A 152 6.70 -2.74 5.04
N SER A 153 6.28 -2.01 6.07
CA SER A 153 6.93 -1.99 7.39
C SER A 153 7.02 -3.38 8.04
N PHE A 154 5.93 -4.16 8.05
CA PHE A 154 5.98 -5.51 8.66
C PHE A 154 6.65 -6.54 7.76
N GLU A 155 6.72 -6.32 6.44
CA GLU A 155 7.39 -7.23 5.52
C GLU A 155 8.90 -7.27 5.76
N GLY A 156 9.51 -6.14 6.12
CA GLY A 156 10.90 -6.07 6.57
C GLY A 156 11.14 -6.94 7.80
N ALA A 157 10.30 -6.79 8.84
CA ALA A 157 10.40 -7.58 10.06
C ALA A 157 10.17 -9.08 9.82
N LEU A 158 9.23 -9.44 8.93
CA LEU A 158 9.05 -10.84 8.52
C LEU A 158 10.29 -11.37 7.79
N ALA A 159 10.90 -10.58 6.91
CA ALA A 159 12.11 -10.98 6.20
C ALA A 159 13.30 -11.21 7.15
N GLU A 160 13.48 -10.34 8.16
CA GLU A 160 14.50 -10.49 9.20
C GLU A 160 14.32 -11.77 10.03
N ALA A 161 13.06 -12.19 10.25
CA ALA A 161 12.72 -13.45 10.90
C ALA A 161 12.80 -14.70 9.97
N GLY A 162 13.26 -14.54 8.73
CA GLY A 162 13.33 -15.64 7.74
C GLY A 162 11.99 -16.00 7.09
N LEU A 163 10.98 -15.14 7.23
CA LEU A 163 9.60 -15.29 6.73
C LEU A 163 9.30 -14.32 5.57
N SER A 164 10.30 -14.10 4.70
CA SER A 164 10.19 -13.20 3.55
C SER A 164 8.98 -13.55 2.67
N PRO A 165 8.07 -12.59 2.38
CA PRO A 165 6.95 -12.83 1.47
C PRO A 165 7.42 -13.26 0.07
N VAL A 166 6.73 -14.24 -0.54
CA VAL A 166 7.09 -14.77 -1.88
C VAL A 166 7.18 -13.65 -2.93
N HIS A 167 6.21 -12.75 -2.94
CA HIS A 167 6.13 -11.71 -3.98
C HIS A 167 7.33 -10.76 -3.93
N VAL A 168 7.87 -10.46 -2.74
CA VAL A 168 9.10 -9.66 -2.58
C VAL A 168 10.29 -10.40 -3.21
N VAL A 169 10.49 -11.67 -2.82
CA VAL A 169 11.59 -12.51 -3.36
C VAL A 169 11.49 -12.65 -4.89
N ARG A 170 10.27 -12.75 -5.41
CA ARG A 170 9.99 -12.91 -6.84
C ARG A 170 9.80 -11.59 -7.60
N LYS A 171 9.95 -10.44 -6.93
CA LYS A 171 9.78 -9.09 -7.53
C LYS A 171 8.44 -8.92 -8.24
N ARG A 172 7.37 -9.37 -7.59
CA ARG A 172 5.98 -9.29 -8.06
C ARG A 172 5.16 -8.39 -7.14
N ASN A 173 4.06 -7.85 -7.66
CA ASN A 173 3.09 -7.15 -6.85
C ASN A 173 2.33 -8.15 -5.97
N VAL A 174 2.04 -7.77 -4.72
CA VAL A 174 1.23 -8.60 -3.83
C VAL A 174 -0.18 -8.80 -4.40
N SER A 175 -0.71 -10.02 -4.30
CA SER A 175 -2.07 -10.33 -4.73
C SER A 175 -3.08 -9.70 -3.79
N MET A 176 -4.06 -8.97 -4.32
CA MET A 176 -5.08 -8.28 -3.53
C MET A 176 -6.49 -8.62 -4.02
N TYR A 177 -7.42 -8.81 -3.08
CA TYR A 177 -8.77 -9.30 -3.37
C TYR A 177 -9.83 -8.42 -2.73
N ARG A 178 -10.95 -8.22 -3.45
CA ARG A 178 -12.18 -7.70 -2.89
C ARG A 178 -12.81 -8.76 -2.01
N THR A 179 -13.14 -8.39 -0.77
CA THR A 179 -13.84 -9.30 0.14
C THR A 179 -15.34 -9.00 0.17
N ASN A 180 -16.09 -9.89 0.82
CA ASN A 180 -17.47 -9.69 1.23
C ASN A 180 -17.62 -8.93 2.58
N ILE A 181 -16.52 -8.54 3.23
CA ILE A 181 -16.55 -7.84 4.53
C ILE A 181 -16.84 -6.35 4.26
N PRO A 182 -17.98 -5.81 4.71
CA PRO A 182 -18.31 -4.40 4.49
C PRO A 182 -17.41 -3.48 5.31
N LEU A 183 -17.09 -2.31 4.76
CA LEU A 183 -16.55 -1.21 5.55
C LEU A 183 -17.62 -0.64 6.47
N CYS A 184 -17.21 -0.14 7.62
CA CYS A 184 -18.04 0.76 8.41
C CYS A 184 -18.25 2.04 7.60
N PRO A 185 -19.49 2.35 7.16
CA PRO A 185 -19.72 3.46 6.26
C PRO A 185 -19.47 4.82 6.92
N ALA A 186 -19.17 5.83 6.12
CA ALA A 186 -18.92 7.20 6.56
C ALA A 186 -19.30 8.20 5.47
N GLY A 187 -20.30 9.04 5.72
CA GLY A 187 -20.72 10.11 4.79
C GLY A 187 -21.04 9.58 3.40
N VAL A 188 -20.39 10.08 2.35
CA VAL A 188 -20.55 9.60 0.96
C VAL A 188 -20.06 8.15 0.73
N PHE A 189 -19.24 7.59 1.63
CA PHE A 189 -18.68 6.25 1.50
C PHE A 189 -19.60 5.20 2.15
N GLN A 190 -20.57 4.68 1.38
CA GLN A 190 -21.64 3.82 1.92
C GLN A 190 -21.60 2.34 1.48
N ASN A 191 -20.95 2.00 0.35
CA ASN A 191 -21.10 0.69 -0.28
C ASN A 191 -19.76 0.06 -0.70
N SER A 192 -18.79 0.03 0.21
CA SER A 192 -17.47 -0.55 -0.06
C SER A 192 -17.13 -1.70 0.89
N THR A 193 -16.17 -2.52 0.48
CA THR A 193 -15.70 -3.69 1.24
C THR A 193 -14.21 -3.61 1.51
N TYR A 194 -13.73 -4.39 2.47
CA TYR A 194 -12.30 -4.55 2.72
C TYR A 194 -11.62 -5.08 1.45
N ILE A 195 -10.50 -4.45 1.08
CA ILE A 195 -9.51 -5.07 0.21
C ILE A 195 -8.47 -5.74 1.11
N VAL A 196 -8.16 -6.99 0.79
CA VAL A 196 -7.14 -7.76 1.50
C VAL A 196 -5.96 -8.04 0.60
N SER A 197 -4.75 -7.99 1.15
CA SER A 197 -3.55 -8.53 0.51
C SER A 197 -3.29 -9.94 1.01
N MET A 198 -2.87 -10.85 0.12
CA MET A 198 -2.64 -12.25 0.46
C MET A 198 -1.17 -12.62 0.30
N ARG A 199 -0.62 -13.34 1.28
CA ARG A 199 0.73 -13.93 1.24
C ARG A 199 0.65 -15.39 1.65
N PRO A 200 1.30 -16.31 0.93
CA PRO A 200 1.35 -17.72 1.34
C PRO A 200 2.40 -17.91 2.45
N TYR A 201 2.03 -18.65 3.50
CA TYR A 201 2.92 -19.03 4.60
C TYR A 201 2.69 -20.48 4.99
N LYS A 202 3.71 -21.15 5.55
CA LYS A 202 3.52 -22.48 6.15
C LYS A 202 2.61 -22.33 7.36
N ARG A 203 1.69 -23.28 7.53
CA ARG A 203 0.71 -23.27 8.62
C ARG A 203 1.37 -23.22 10.00
N LYS A 204 2.53 -23.86 10.17
CA LYS A 204 3.30 -23.81 11.42
C LYS A 204 3.89 -22.43 11.75
N ASP A 205 4.09 -21.58 10.76
CA ASP A 205 4.73 -20.27 10.93
C ASP A 205 3.69 -19.17 11.25
N ILE A 206 2.40 -19.48 11.20
CA ILE A 206 1.32 -18.48 11.34
C ILE A 206 1.39 -17.74 12.67
N ASP A 207 1.66 -18.42 13.78
CA ASP A 207 1.75 -17.75 15.08
C ASP A 207 2.93 -16.78 15.16
N ALA A 208 4.05 -17.10 14.50
CA ALA A 208 5.19 -16.20 14.37
C ALA A 208 4.83 -15.00 13.47
N VAL A 209 4.24 -15.25 12.29
CA VAL A 209 3.77 -14.22 11.36
C VAL A 209 2.84 -13.22 12.06
N ARG A 210 1.89 -13.72 12.85
CA ARG A 210 0.96 -12.89 13.63
C ARG A 210 1.69 -12.09 14.69
N SER A 211 2.57 -12.72 15.46
CA SER A 211 3.28 -12.05 16.56
C SER A 211 4.20 -10.94 16.05
N ILE A 212 4.87 -11.15 14.91
CA ILE A 212 5.75 -10.16 14.27
C ILE A 212 4.94 -9.00 13.69
N SER A 213 3.79 -9.26 13.06
CA SER A 213 3.00 -8.22 12.40
C SER A 213 2.06 -7.46 13.34
N ARG A 214 1.64 -8.05 14.46
CA ARG A 214 0.70 -7.44 15.44
C ARG A 214 1.10 -6.03 15.91
N PRO A 215 2.37 -5.73 16.25
CA PRO A 215 2.78 -4.40 16.70
C PRO A 215 2.54 -3.28 15.68
N TYR A 216 2.45 -3.61 14.39
CA TYR A 216 2.34 -2.68 13.27
C TYR A 216 0.90 -2.22 13.03
N VAL A 217 0.10 -1.97 14.07
CA VAL A 217 -1.32 -1.58 13.98
C VAL A 217 -1.51 -0.30 13.16
N SER A 218 -0.54 0.63 13.24
CA SER A 218 -0.50 1.87 12.46
C SER A 218 -0.27 1.65 10.96
N THR A 219 -0.01 0.40 10.53
CA THR A 219 0.24 -0.04 9.14
C THR A 219 -0.34 -1.45 8.91
N HIS A 220 -1.62 -1.65 9.27
CA HIS A 220 -2.45 -2.86 9.11
C HIS A 220 -2.43 -3.92 10.22
N GLY A 221 -1.34 -4.08 10.98
CA GLY A 221 -1.27 -5.02 12.10
C GLY A 221 -1.24 -6.50 11.70
N GLU A 222 -1.81 -7.36 12.55
CA GLU A 222 -1.81 -8.82 12.32
C GLU A 222 -2.80 -9.24 11.21
N PRO A 223 -2.65 -10.45 10.62
CA PRO A 223 -3.61 -11.00 9.67
C PRO A 223 -5.06 -10.92 10.15
N ILE A 224 -5.97 -10.57 9.25
CA ILE A 224 -7.42 -10.57 9.54
C ILE A 224 -8.03 -11.97 9.43
N ASP A 225 -7.46 -12.84 8.61
CA ASP A 225 -7.86 -14.25 8.45
C ASP A 225 -6.75 -15.05 7.74
N TRP A 226 -6.80 -16.39 7.82
CA TRP A 226 -5.84 -17.30 7.18
C TRP A 226 -6.38 -18.72 7.01
N GLY A 227 -5.74 -19.49 6.12
CA GLY A 227 -6.14 -20.85 5.79
C GLY A 227 -6.98 -20.93 4.52
N TRP A 228 -7.07 -22.12 3.93
CA TRP A 228 -7.89 -22.34 2.74
C TRP A 228 -9.37 -22.05 2.96
N ASP A 229 -9.88 -22.26 4.18
CA ASP A 229 -11.28 -21.94 4.51
C ASP A 229 -11.52 -20.43 4.66
N ALA A 230 -10.47 -19.63 4.90
CA ALA A 230 -10.58 -18.17 4.93
C ALA A 230 -10.90 -17.60 3.54
N VAL A 231 -10.46 -18.25 2.47
CA VAL A 231 -10.77 -17.86 1.09
C VAL A 231 -12.28 -17.75 0.91
N ALA A 232 -13.02 -18.77 1.35
CA ALA A 232 -14.48 -18.79 1.30
C ALA A 232 -15.11 -17.81 2.29
N ARG A 233 -14.61 -17.69 3.54
CA ARG A 233 -15.13 -16.73 4.53
C ARG A 233 -15.03 -15.29 4.05
N LEU A 234 -13.94 -14.94 3.38
CA LEU A 234 -13.68 -13.63 2.78
C LEU A 234 -14.44 -13.41 1.46
N GLY A 235 -15.12 -14.42 0.93
CA GLY A 235 -15.86 -14.33 -0.33
C GLY A 235 -14.99 -14.24 -1.57
N ILE A 236 -13.78 -14.81 -1.53
CA ILE A 236 -12.86 -14.85 -2.67
C ILE A 236 -13.18 -16.11 -3.49
N GLU A 237 -13.61 -15.93 -4.74
CA GLU A 237 -14.02 -17.04 -5.61
C GLU A 237 -12.81 -17.80 -6.18
N ASP A 238 -11.78 -17.07 -6.63
CA ASP A 238 -10.58 -17.63 -7.24
C ASP A 238 -9.32 -16.85 -6.82
N LEU A 239 -8.37 -17.52 -6.17
CA LEU A 239 -7.08 -16.93 -5.81
C LEU A 239 -6.17 -16.71 -7.03
N GLY A 240 -6.39 -17.40 -8.15
CA GLY A 240 -5.65 -17.16 -9.39
C GLY A 240 -5.97 -15.82 -10.04
N ILE A 241 -7.08 -15.16 -9.65
CA ILE A 241 -7.61 -13.96 -10.28
C ILE A 241 -7.74 -12.84 -9.23
N PRO A 242 -6.63 -12.19 -8.85
CA PRO A 242 -6.69 -11.07 -7.92
C PRO A 242 -7.41 -9.86 -8.53
N ALA A 243 -8.05 -9.07 -7.68
CA ALA A 243 -8.64 -7.79 -8.09
C ALA A 243 -7.57 -6.76 -8.43
N TYR A 244 -6.41 -6.84 -7.76
CA TYR A 244 -5.23 -6.01 -8.02
C TYR A 244 -3.94 -6.79 -7.80
N GLY A 245 -2.87 -6.38 -8.48
CA GLY A 245 -1.55 -7.01 -8.37
C GLY A 245 -1.46 -8.31 -9.17
N ASP A 246 -0.48 -9.13 -8.83
CA ASP A 246 -0.15 -10.33 -9.58
C ASP A 246 -0.78 -11.58 -8.96
N ALA A 247 -1.09 -12.59 -9.79
CA ALA A 247 -1.55 -13.89 -9.31
C ALA A 247 -0.49 -14.55 -8.40
N PRO A 248 -0.90 -15.17 -7.28
CA PRO A 248 0.01 -15.69 -6.28
C PRO A 248 0.77 -16.92 -6.79
N VAL A 249 2.00 -17.06 -6.33
CA VAL A 249 2.88 -18.19 -6.64
C VAL A 249 3.53 -18.74 -5.38
N ASN A 250 3.96 -20.00 -5.46
CA ASN A 250 4.85 -20.64 -4.50
C ASN A 250 6.27 -20.09 -4.61
N MET A 251 7.12 -20.45 -3.65
CA MET A 251 8.53 -20.05 -3.66
C MET A 251 9.31 -20.56 -4.86
N ASP A 252 8.93 -21.68 -5.47
CA ASP A 252 9.51 -22.22 -6.70
C ASP A 252 9.01 -21.50 -7.99
N GLY A 253 7.97 -20.66 -7.86
CA GLY A 253 7.35 -19.92 -8.95
C GLY A 253 6.13 -20.62 -9.56
N SER A 254 5.78 -21.82 -9.10
CA SER A 254 4.56 -22.51 -9.52
C SER A 254 3.30 -21.77 -9.01
N PRO A 255 2.15 -21.92 -9.69
CA PRO A 255 0.89 -21.31 -9.22
C PRO A 255 0.53 -21.73 -7.79
N PHE A 256 0.14 -20.78 -6.95
CA PHE A 256 -0.31 -21.06 -5.59
C PHE A 256 -1.77 -21.53 -5.60
N VAL A 257 -1.97 -22.85 -5.52
CA VAL A 257 -3.29 -23.49 -5.57
C VAL A 257 -3.46 -24.49 -4.42
N ARG A 258 -4.70 -24.77 -4.03
CA ARG A 258 -4.97 -25.70 -2.93
C ARG A 258 -4.40 -27.07 -3.26
N GLY A 259 -3.63 -27.63 -2.33
CA GLY A 259 -2.99 -28.94 -2.51
C GLY A 259 -1.70 -28.93 -3.32
N SER A 260 -1.11 -27.76 -3.63
CA SER A 260 0.19 -27.66 -4.32
C SER A 260 1.41 -28.06 -3.46
N ASN A 261 1.21 -28.58 -2.25
CA ASN A 261 2.31 -28.97 -1.37
C ASN A 261 2.86 -30.33 -1.80
N VAL A 262 4.18 -30.50 -1.71
CA VAL A 262 4.82 -31.81 -1.91
C VAL A 262 4.49 -32.71 -0.72
N GLU A 263 4.26 -33.99 -0.98
CA GLU A 263 4.00 -34.98 0.07
C GLU A 263 5.18 -35.02 1.06
N GLY A 264 4.91 -34.70 2.33
CA GLY A 264 5.92 -34.59 3.40
C GLY A 264 6.34 -33.16 3.78
N ASP A 265 5.93 -32.14 3.02
CA ASP A 265 6.12 -30.73 3.40
C ASP A 265 5.00 -30.21 4.32
N ASP A 266 5.34 -29.19 5.11
CA ASP A 266 4.34 -28.45 5.89
C ASP A 266 3.30 -27.79 4.98
N GLU A 267 2.03 -27.84 5.37
CA GLU A 267 0.95 -27.23 4.59
C GLU A 267 1.18 -25.72 4.41
N VAL A 268 1.29 -25.23 3.18
CA VAL A 268 1.27 -23.79 2.87
C VAL A 268 -0.17 -23.32 2.71
N VAL A 269 -0.50 -22.19 3.33
CA VAL A 269 -1.85 -21.62 3.39
C VAL A 269 -1.85 -20.13 3.04
N PRO A 270 -2.96 -19.60 2.48
CA PRO A 270 -3.10 -18.16 2.28
C PRO A 270 -3.30 -17.44 3.62
N VAL A 271 -2.67 -16.29 3.77
CA VAL A 271 -2.78 -15.40 4.94
C VAL A 271 -3.13 -14.00 4.46
N PHE A 272 -4.14 -13.38 5.07
CA PHE A 272 -4.76 -12.16 4.57
C PHE A 272 -4.60 -10.99 5.55
N TRP A 273 -4.18 -9.83 5.04
CA TRP A 273 -4.10 -8.56 5.79
C TRP A 273 -5.01 -7.52 5.17
N GLY A 274 -5.47 -6.56 5.97
CA GLY A 274 -6.04 -5.31 5.45
C GLY A 274 -5.04 -4.64 4.49
N CYS A 275 -5.54 -3.99 3.44
CA CYS A 275 -4.71 -3.38 2.42
C CYS A 275 -5.03 -1.89 2.24
N GLY A 276 -3.99 -1.07 2.11
CA GLY A 276 -4.07 0.38 1.84
C GLY A 276 -4.67 0.77 0.48
N VAL A 277 -5.09 -0.21 -0.33
CA VAL A 277 -5.93 0.00 -1.52
C VAL A 277 -7.42 0.10 -1.17
N THR A 278 -7.83 -0.28 0.05
CA THR A 278 -9.23 -0.16 0.52
C THR A 278 -9.79 1.27 0.42
N PRO A 279 -9.06 2.33 0.80
CA PRO A 279 -9.48 3.70 0.53
C PRO A 279 -9.74 3.99 -0.95
N GLN A 280 -8.91 3.48 -1.87
CA GLN A 280 -9.08 3.66 -3.31
C GLN A 280 -10.36 2.98 -3.81
N GLU A 281 -10.63 1.75 -3.34
CA GLU A 281 -11.88 1.05 -3.64
C GLU A 281 -13.10 1.83 -3.14
N ALA A 282 -13.05 2.37 -1.92
CA ALA A 282 -14.14 3.16 -1.36
C ALA A 282 -14.42 4.43 -2.19
N ILE A 283 -13.37 5.12 -2.63
CA ILE A 283 -13.48 6.30 -3.49
C ILE A 283 -14.07 5.95 -4.85
N GLN A 284 -13.56 4.87 -5.49
CA GLN A 284 -14.04 4.44 -6.79
C GLN A 284 -15.53 4.06 -6.75
N ARG A 285 -15.96 3.35 -5.69
CA ARG A 285 -17.37 2.98 -5.53
C ARG A 285 -18.28 4.13 -5.15
N ALA A 286 -17.78 5.13 -4.44
CA ALA A 286 -18.55 6.31 -4.10
C ALA A 286 -18.86 7.19 -5.32
N GLY A 287 -18.10 7.05 -6.42
CA GLY A 287 -18.35 7.80 -7.66
C GLY A 287 -18.24 9.31 -7.44
N LEU A 288 -17.24 9.72 -6.67
CA LEU A 288 -17.05 11.13 -6.28
C LEU A 288 -16.86 12.00 -7.51
N ALA A 289 -17.51 13.17 -7.50
CA ALA A 289 -17.36 14.17 -8.56
C ALA A 289 -16.08 14.99 -8.39
N GLY A 290 -15.53 15.46 -9.52
CA GLY A 290 -14.32 16.27 -9.60
C GLY A 290 -13.03 15.48 -9.73
N THR A 291 -11.92 16.22 -9.65
CA THR A 291 -10.57 15.66 -9.81
C THR A 291 -10.10 14.99 -8.52
N ILE A 292 -9.59 13.76 -8.64
CA ILE A 292 -8.98 12.97 -7.58
C ILE A 292 -7.59 12.55 -8.03
N MET A 293 -6.61 12.63 -7.13
CA MET A 293 -5.25 12.19 -7.42
C MET A 293 -4.84 11.10 -6.43
N ALA A 294 -4.00 10.18 -6.88
CA ALA A 294 -3.41 9.15 -6.03
C ALA A 294 -1.99 8.84 -6.52
N HIS A 295 -1.21 8.18 -5.69
CA HIS A 295 0.03 7.55 -6.16
C HIS A 295 -0.30 6.37 -7.11
N ALA A 296 0.60 6.03 -8.04
CA ALA A 296 0.49 4.80 -8.82
C ALA A 296 0.86 3.58 -7.95
N PRO A 297 0.26 2.40 -8.16
CA PRO A 297 0.52 1.24 -7.31
C PRO A 297 2.02 0.89 -7.33
N GLY A 298 2.60 0.63 -6.16
CA GLY A 298 4.03 0.37 -5.99
C GLY A 298 4.94 1.61 -6.05
N HIS A 299 4.39 2.82 -6.21
CA HIS A 299 5.14 4.08 -6.29
C HIS A 299 4.76 5.01 -5.14
N MET A 300 4.97 4.57 -3.90
CA MET A 300 4.64 5.33 -2.69
C MET A 300 5.65 6.46 -2.42
N THR A 301 5.41 7.25 -1.37
CA THR A 301 6.45 8.13 -0.81
C THR A 301 7.06 7.49 0.42
N VAL A 302 8.28 7.87 0.75
CA VAL A 302 8.98 7.47 1.98
C VAL A 302 8.97 8.64 2.95
N LEU A 303 8.50 8.40 4.17
CA LEU A 303 8.40 9.37 5.26
C LEU A 303 9.69 9.46 6.07
N ASP A 304 9.82 10.49 6.92
CA ASP A 304 11.01 10.67 7.77
C ASP A 304 10.93 9.87 9.09
N ILE A 305 9.77 9.29 9.37
CA ILE A 305 9.53 8.42 10.51
C ILE A 305 9.92 6.98 10.19
N ARG A 306 10.34 6.28 11.23
CA ARG A 306 10.73 4.88 11.14
C ARG A 306 9.65 3.96 11.70
N ASP A 307 9.75 2.69 11.35
CA ASP A 307 8.80 1.67 11.75
C ASP A 307 8.56 1.64 13.27
N TRP A 308 9.63 1.79 14.06
CA TRP A 308 9.49 1.81 15.51
C TRP A 308 8.83 3.09 16.04
N ASP A 309 8.83 4.21 15.32
CA ASP A 309 8.20 5.46 15.76
C ASP A 309 6.66 5.38 15.74
N ILE A 310 6.11 4.42 14.98
CA ILE A 310 4.67 4.19 14.83
C ILE A 310 4.17 2.95 15.56
N ILE A 311 5.07 2.18 16.18
CA ILE A 311 4.74 1.04 17.05
C ILE A 311 4.49 1.58 18.47
N PRO A 312 3.34 1.25 19.10
CA PRO A 312 3.07 1.66 20.48
C PRO A 312 4.15 1.18 21.46
N ASP A 313 4.52 2.01 22.44
CA ASP A 313 5.63 1.75 23.38
C ASP A 313 5.51 0.40 24.12
N VAL A 314 4.29 -0.11 24.33
CA VAL A 314 4.03 -1.40 24.98
C VAL A 314 4.62 -2.58 24.19
N ALA A 315 4.78 -2.46 22.88
CA ALA A 315 5.35 -3.51 22.03
C ALA A 315 6.89 -3.44 21.90
N ARG A 316 7.52 -2.31 22.25
CA ARG A 316 8.99 -2.17 22.24
C ARG A 316 9.68 -3.02 23.33
N ALA A 317 8.99 -3.27 24.44
CA ALA A 317 9.52 -4.01 25.59
C ALA A 317 9.73 -5.52 25.34
N GLY A 318 9.32 -6.07 24.19
CA GLY A 318 9.49 -7.48 23.84
C GLY A 318 10.55 -7.76 22.76
N VAL A 319 11.24 -6.71 22.26
CA VAL A 319 12.25 -6.84 21.20
C VAL A 319 13.68 -6.88 21.77
N ASP A 320 13.87 -6.43 23.01
CA ASP A 320 15.17 -6.39 23.71
C ASP A 320 15.34 -7.47 24.80
N SER A 321 14.55 -8.56 24.78
CA SER A 321 14.64 -9.67 25.75
C SER A 321 14.97 -11.00 25.11
#